data_AF-A0AAU5X1L8-F1
#
_entry.id   AF-A0AAU5X1L8-F1
#
_cell.length_a   1.000
_cell.length_b   1.000
_cell.length_c   1.000
_cell.angle_alpha   90.00
_cell.angle_beta   90.00
_cell.angle_gamma   90.00
#
_symmetry.space_group_name_H-M   'P 1'
#
loop_
_entity.id
_entity.type
_entity.pdbx_description
1 polymer ?
#
loop_
_entity_poly.entity_id
_entity_poly.type
_entity_poly.pdbx_seq_one_letter_code
_entity_poly.pdbx_strand_id
1 'polypeptide(L)'
;MTIRHVSVPLGAVTETLSERALSFARNPLFGGDRHVLHGPNPYRRMLAPETFGEIDFGRPLTARDRVTYRSLAAHRLLGTFYESETVLLPEQGLTELRGDFEEFYGTGLRHLREATISDLERFAFDCLADEVDVSGNCTVDVLDAYFQHVTDESEQGESPALNAIAAARRPEVAADTYLVQLALDGLTEASAMSRNLAGAYGPEQSALFKIFIDEFGYGVYDTKHTTIFAKMLRSRAMATHVHAYWNFYLAGPLATNNFYYYLSRDHAKFFRYAGAVTYAEAVFAPAFVKMIKVYREIFGEDVDLHYCDEHAHIDEHHGRITREQVLLALAEKHGPGVVPELMRGIAEARLVGGWFEEDTAAQIRWADTIPRHRELAAAARTGEPRPVRASADGPFGTRSHDGAVVLTLDTGEADLVTSATGEPERLVRGDAVLIPAGRVYGVMAVSPECRYLLHPVVDEPTA
;
A
#
# COMPACT_ATOMS: atom_id res chain seq x y z
N MET A 1 13.88 -40.34 31.90
CA MET A 1 14.85 -39.89 30.88
C MET A 1 14.52 -38.43 30.60
N THR A 2 15.27 -37.52 31.21
CA THR A 2 14.95 -36.08 31.19
C THR A 2 15.63 -35.46 29.98
N ILE A 3 14.87 -35.15 28.93
CA ILE A 3 15.40 -34.46 27.76
C ILE A 3 15.63 -33.01 28.17
N ARG A 4 16.89 -32.63 28.36
CA ARG A 4 17.29 -31.22 28.47
C ARG A 4 17.16 -30.60 27.08
N HIS A 5 16.23 -29.67 26.93
CA HIS A 5 16.21 -28.77 25.78
C HIS A 5 17.49 -27.94 25.78
N VAL A 6 18.38 -28.21 24.84
CA VAL A 6 19.46 -27.29 24.49
C VAL A 6 18.91 -26.41 23.39
N SER A 7 18.45 -25.21 23.74
CA SER A 7 18.18 -24.16 22.76
C SER A 7 19.54 -23.67 22.24
N VAL A 8 19.92 -24.07 21.04
CA VAL A 8 21.02 -23.44 20.32
C VAL A 8 20.51 -22.07 19.88
N PRO A 9 21.14 -20.94 20.30
CA PRO A 9 20.77 -19.64 19.78
C PRO A 9 20.95 -19.68 18.25
N LEU A 10 19.91 -19.34 17.50
CA LEU A 10 20.07 -19.00 16.08
C LEU A 10 21.17 -17.94 15.99
N GLY A 11 22.17 -18.17 15.15
CA GLY A 11 23.35 -17.31 15.04
C GLY A 11 22.92 -15.85 14.93
N ALA A 12 23.49 -14.98 15.76
CA ALA A 12 23.13 -13.56 15.76
C ALA A 12 23.42 -12.98 14.37
N VAL A 13 22.40 -12.44 13.71
CA VAL A 13 22.58 -11.58 12.55
C VAL A 13 23.35 -10.35 13.04
N THR A 14 24.60 -10.20 12.61
CA THR A 14 25.50 -9.13 13.11
C THR A 14 25.24 -7.78 12.45
N GLU A 15 24.63 -7.78 11.26
CA GLU A 15 24.25 -6.57 10.54
C GLU A 15 22.99 -5.95 11.16
N THR A 16 22.89 -4.62 11.14
CA THR A 16 21.69 -3.86 11.55
C THR A 16 20.56 -3.97 10.53
N LEU A 17 19.31 -3.69 10.93
CA LEU A 17 18.17 -3.61 10.00
C LEU A 17 18.46 -2.65 8.84
N SER A 18 19.06 -1.50 9.11
CA SER A 18 19.42 -0.51 8.10
C SER A 18 20.41 -1.04 7.07
N GLU A 19 21.44 -1.78 7.49
CA GLU A 19 22.45 -2.34 6.58
C GLU A 19 21.84 -3.40 5.66
N ARG A 20 21.00 -4.29 6.20
CA ARG A 20 20.35 -5.34 5.42
C ARG A 20 19.33 -4.77 4.43
N ALA A 21 18.51 -3.82 4.88
CA ALA A 21 17.55 -3.12 4.04
C ALA A 21 18.24 -2.37 2.90
N LEU A 22 19.35 -1.67 3.18
CA LEU A 22 20.15 -1.00 2.15
C LEU A 22 20.81 -1.99 1.19
N SER A 23 21.33 -3.11 1.69
CA SER A 23 21.91 -4.17 0.86
C SER A 23 20.88 -4.73 -0.12
N PHE A 24 19.64 -4.95 0.33
CA PHE A 24 18.54 -5.38 -0.53
C PHE A 24 18.21 -4.30 -1.57
N ALA A 25 17.98 -3.06 -1.13
CA ALA A 25 17.56 -1.95 -2.00
C ALA A 25 18.60 -1.55 -3.06
N ARG A 26 19.88 -1.91 -2.87
CA ARG A 26 20.96 -1.67 -3.84
C ARG A 26 20.98 -2.64 -5.02
N ASN A 27 20.15 -3.67 -5.01
CA ASN A 27 20.06 -4.59 -6.14
C ASN A 27 19.69 -3.83 -7.43
N PRO A 28 20.29 -4.16 -8.60
CA PRO A 28 19.98 -3.49 -9.87
C PRO A 28 18.51 -3.54 -10.31
N LEU A 29 17.72 -4.49 -9.79
CA LEU A 29 16.27 -4.53 -10.01
C LEU A 29 15.55 -3.35 -9.37
N PHE A 30 16.16 -2.71 -8.36
CA PHE A 30 15.49 -1.75 -7.50
C PHE A 30 15.92 -0.29 -7.66
N GLY A 31 16.71 -0.01 -8.71
CA GLY A 31 17.20 1.35 -9.03
C GLY A 31 16.23 2.24 -9.80
N GLY A 32 15.03 1.75 -10.15
CA GLY A 32 14.06 2.48 -10.96
C GLY A 32 14.33 2.45 -12.47
N ASP A 33 13.52 3.18 -13.22
CA ASP A 33 13.67 3.44 -14.67
C ASP A 33 13.50 4.96 -14.89
N ARG A 34 13.96 5.50 -16.01
CA ARG A 34 13.81 6.93 -16.35
C ARG A 34 12.36 7.36 -16.54
N HIS A 35 11.48 6.41 -16.83
CA HIS A 35 10.07 6.66 -17.09
C HIS A 35 9.30 6.82 -15.78
N VAL A 36 8.25 7.64 -15.84
CA VAL A 36 7.36 7.88 -14.71
C VAL A 36 6.69 6.59 -14.22
N LEU A 37 6.20 5.79 -15.16
CA LEU A 37 5.66 4.46 -14.93
C LEU A 37 6.74 3.41 -15.20
N HIS A 38 6.72 2.33 -14.41
CA HIS A 38 7.55 1.17 -14.70
C HIS A 38 7.05 0.47 -15.97
N GLY A 39 7.99 0.01 -16.80
CA GLY A 39 7.67 -0.88 -17.92
C GLY A 39 7.08 -2.22 -17.47
N PRO A 40 6.63 -3.09 -18.40
CA PRO A 40 5.99 -4.37 -18.11
C PRO A 40 6.96 -5.42 -17.56
N ASN A 41 7.57 -5.14 -16.41
CA ASN A 41 8.54 -5.99 -15.75
C ASN A 41 8.21 -6.08 -14.26
N PRO A 42 7.57 -7.17 -13.80
CA PRO A 42 7.10 -7.29 -12.43
C PRO A 42 8.21 -7.46 -11.39
N TYR A 43 9.47 -7.57 -11.83
CA TYR A 43 10.62 -7.79 -10.97
C TYR A 43 11.29 -6.48 -10.56
N ARG A 44 10.98 -5.36 -11.23
CA ARG A 44 11.61 -4.05 -11.00
C ARG A 44 10.72 -3.11 -10.20
N ARG A 45 11.30 -2.43 -9.21
CA ARG A 45 10.61 -1.53 -8.26
C ARG A 45 11.56 -0.43 -7.80
N MET A 46 11.22 0.86 -7.85
CA MET A 46 12.11 1.90 -7.31
C MET A 46 12.12 1.90 -5.77
N LEU A 47 13.26 1.55 -5.16
CA LEU A 47 13.44 1.57 -3.70
C LEU A 47 14.27 2.75 -3.18
N ALA A 48 14.82 3.60 -4.06
CA ALA A 48 15.58 4.81 -3.69
C ALA A 48 16.70 4.59 -2.64
N PRO A 49 17.62 3.62 -2.86
CA PRO A 49 18.67 3.25 -1.88
C PRO A 49 19.57 4.43 -1.47
N GLU A 50 19.73 5.44 -2.31
CA GLU A 50 20.51 6.67 -2.04
C GLU A 50 19.94 7.51 -0.89
N THR A 51 18.66 7.34 -0.57
CA THR A 51 17.97 8.09 0.48
C THR A 51 17.99 7.38 1.84
N PHE A 52 18.47 6.14 1.92
CA PHE A 52 18.37 5.32 3.14
C PHE A 52 19.16 5.90 4.31
N GLY A 53 20.19 6.71 4.05
CA GLY A 53 20.91 7.45 5.09
C GLY A 53 20.05 8.50 5.82
N GLU A 54 18.86 8.83 5.30
CA GLU A 54 17.89 9.74 5.91
C GLU A 54 16.93 9.01 6.87
N ILE A 55 16.94 7.66 6.89
CA ILE A 55 15.97 6.82 7.60
C ILE A 55 16.60 6.25 8.87
N ASP A 56 15.98 6.51 10.03
CA ASP A 56 16.33 5.88 11.29
C ASP A 56 15.47 4.63 11.53
N PHE A 57 15.97 3.48 11.07
CA PHE A 57 15.39 2.14 11.31
C PHE A 57 15.52 1.67 12.77
N GLY A 58 16.28 2.38 13.62
CA GLY A 58 16.42 2.06 15.04
C GLY A 58 15.21 2.52 15.88
N ARG A 59 14.39 3.42 15.34
CA ARG A 59 13.15 3.91 15.96
C ARG A 59 11.94 3.38 15.18
N PRO A 60 11.20 2.38 15.71
CA PRO A 60 9.96 1.88 15.11
C PRO A 60 8.95 2.99 14.82
N LEU A 61 8.08 2.74 13.84
CA LEU A 61 6.99 3.64 13.53
C LEU A 61 6.01 3.74 14.70
N THR A 62 5.31 4.86 14.79
CA THR A 62 4.07 5.02 15.54
C THR A 62 2.92 5.24 14.55
N ALA A 63 1.65 5.15 14.97
CA ALA A 63 0.53 5.42 14.06
C ALA A 63 0.49 6.86 13.52
N ARG A 64 1.18 7.79 14.18
CA ARG A 64 1.38 9.16 13.67
C ARG A 64 2.35 9.20 12.50
N ASP A 65 3.25 8.23 12.41
CA ASP A 65 4.26 8.14 11.35
C ASP A 65 3.72 7.49 10.07
N ARG A 66 2.43 7.12 10.01
CA ARG A 66 1.80 6.34 8.91
C ARG A 66 1.95 6.91 7.48
N VAL A 67 2.22 8.20 7.34
CA VAL A 67 2.44 8.86 6.03
C VAL A 67 3.87 9.40 5.87
N THR A 68 4.77 9.14 6.82
CA THR A 68 6.15 9.64 6.79
C THR A 68 6.99 8.96 5.70
N TYR A 69 8.15 9.52 5.40
CA TYR A 69 9.06 8.92 4.41
C TYR A 69 9.62 7.58 4.88
N ARG A 70 9.92 7.45 6.17
CA ARG A 70 10.33 6.17 6.77
C ARG A 70 9.26 5.07 6.62
N SER A 71 7.97 5.44 6.72
CA SER A 71 6.86 4.52 6.51
C SER A 71 6.77 4.10 5.03
N LEU A 72 6.83 5.07 4.11
CA LEU A 72 6.85 4.80 2.67
C LEU A 72 7.96 3.83 2.27
N ALA A 73 9.19 4.09 2.73
CA ALA A 73 10.35 3.25 2.42
C ALA A 73 10.21 1.83 3.00
N ALA A 74 9.77 1.70 4.25
CA ALA A 74 9.55 0.40 4.89
C ALA A 74 8.47 -0.41 4.17
N HIS A 75 7.35 0.21 3.79
CA HIS A 75 6.28 -0.49 3.11
C HIS A 75 6.57 -0.80 1.64
N ARG A 76 7.43 -0.02 0.97
CA ARG A 76 8.00 -0.41 -0.34
C ARG A 76 8.88 -1.66 -0.24
N LEU A 77 9.72 -1.73 0.79
CA LEU A 77 10.53 -2.93 1.06
C LEU A 77 9.64 -4.14 1.39
N LEU A 78 8.68 -4.00 2.31
CA LEU A 78 7.77 -5.08 2.70
C LEU A 78 6.94 -5.59 1.52
N GLY A 79 6.37 -4.70 0.71
CA GLY A 79 5.61 -5.09 -0.49
C GLY A 79 6.48 -5.92 -1.45
N THR A 80 7.72 -5.48 -1.69
CA THR A 80 8.68 -6.23 -2.50
C THR A 80 9.01 -7.60 -1.89
N PHE A 81 9.16 -7.69 -0.57
CA PHE A 81 9.45 -8.94 0.13
C PHE A 81 8.30 -9.95 0.04
N TYR A 82 7.07 -9.49 0.24
CA TYR A 82 5.89 -10.35 0.18
C TYR A 82 5.65 -10.87 -1.23
N GLU A 83 5.78 -10.02 -2.24
CA GLU A 83 5.58 -10.38 -3.64
C GLU A 83 6.70 -11.24 -4.21
N SER A 84 7.88 -11.27 -3.58
CA SER A 84 8.94 -12.21 -3.97
C SER A 84 8.64 -13.67 -3.55
N GLU A 85 7.47 -13.94 -2.94
CA GLU A 85 6.89 -15.28 -2.76
C GLU A 85 5.65 -15.52 -3.61
N THR A 86 5.20 -14.50 -4.36
CA THR A 86 4.07 -14.59 -5.27
C THR A 86 4.60 -14.85 -6.68
N VAL A 87 3.91 -15.71 -7.44
CA VAL A 87 4.27 -15.95 -8.85
C VAL A 87 3.82 -14.76 -9.69
N LEU A 88 4.78 -14.02 -10.23
CA LEU A 88 4.56 -12.91 -11.14
C LEU A 88 5.18 -13.25 -12.49
N LEU A 89 4.38 -13.20 -13.56
CA LEU A 89 4.86 -13.44 -14.92
C LEU A 89 4.46 -12.25 -15.81
N PRO A 90 5.38 -11.76 -16.65
CA PRO A 90 5.09 -10.68 -17.58
C PRO A 90 4.13 -11.13 -18.69
N GLU A 91 3.17 -10.28 -19.07
CA GLU A 91 2.19 -10.57 -20.12
C GLU A 91 2.85 -10.88 -21.47
N GLN A 92 3.97 -10.21 -21.78
CA GLN A 92 4.75 -10.42 -23.01
C GLN A 92 5.60 -11.69 -23.01
N GLY A 93 5.57 -12.49 -21.94
CA GLY A 93 6.39 -13.68 -21.78
C GLY A 93 7.80 -13.41 -21.22
N LEU A 94 8.45 -14.48 -20.77
CA LEU A 94 9.64 -14.40 -19.92
C LEU A 94 10.96 -14.22 -20.66
N THR A 95 11.00 -14.44 -21.98
CA THR A 95 12.25 -14.59 -22.76
C THR A 95 13.26 -13.46 -22.51
N GLU A 96 12.83 -12.20 -22.63
CA GLU A 96 13.70 -11.03 -22.46
C GLU A 96 13.92 -10.64 -20.99
N LEU A 97 13.11 -11.17 -20.08
CA LEU A 97 13.13 -10.84 -18.64
C LEU A 97 13.67 -11.98 -17.77
N ARG A 98 14.26 -13.00 -18.39
CA ARG A 98 14.74 -14.20 -17.69
C ARG A 98 15.79 -13.88 -16.62
N GLY A 99 16.74 -12.98 -16.93
CA GLY A 99 17.76 -12.57 -15.96
C GLY A 99 17.16 -11.88 -14.75
N ASP A 100 16.21 -10.96 -14.97
CA ASP A 100 15.52 -10.26 -13.88
C ASP A 100 14.66 -11.22 -13.03
N PHE A 101 14.01 -12.21 -13.66
CA PHE A 101 13.29 -13.27 -12.97
C PHE A 101 14.19 -14.14 -12.10
N GLU A 102 15.33 -14.59 -12.65
CA GLU A 102 16.31 -15.42 -11.94
C GLU A 102 16.93 -14.67 -10.76
N GLU A 103 17.16 -13.36 -10.91
CA GLU A 103 17.64 -12.49 -9.82
C GLU A 103 16.58 -12.27 -8.75
N PHE A 104 15.35 -11.91 -9.14
CA PHE A 104 14.25 -11.59 -8.21
C PHE A 104 13.86 -12.77 -7.32
N TYR A 105 13.77 -13.97 -7.90
CA TYR A 105 13.51 -15.22 -7.17
C TYR A 105 14.79 -15.93 -6.73
N GLY A 106 15.95 -15.30 -6.94
CA GLY A 106 17.26 -15.86 -6.67
C GLY A 106 17.57 -16.01 -5.18
N THR A 107 18.54 -16.88 -4.87
CA THR A 107 18.92 -17.20 -3.48
C THR A 107 19.50 -15.99 -2.73
N GLY A 108 20.16 -15.06 -3.43
CA GLY A 108 20.75 -13.85 -2.83
C GLY A 108 19.70 -12.92 -2.24
N LEU A 109 18.75 -12.46 -3.06
CA LEU A 109 17.65 -11.61 -2.59
C LEU A 109 16.75 -12.32 -1.57
N ARG A 110 16.50 -13.63 -1.76
CA ARG A 110 15.77 -14.43 -0.77
C ARG A 110 16.47 -14.44 0.59
N HIS A 111 17.78 -14.64 0.63
CA HIS A 111 18.53 -14.65 1.91
C HIS A 111 18.44 -13.30 2.63
N LEU A 112 18.64 -12.20 1.90
CA LEU A 112 18.52 -10.85 2.45
C LEU A 112 17.11 -10.58 2.99
N ARG A 113 16.07 -11.00 2.25
CA ARG A 113 14.68 -10.90 2.71
C ARG A 113 14.47 -11.66 4.01
N GLU A 114 14.83 -12.95 4.06
CA GLU A 114 14.60 -13.80 5.25
C GLU A 114 15.31 -13.25 6.49
N ALA A 115 16.51 -12.67 6.32
CA ALA A 115 17.24 -12.05 7.42
C ALA A 115 16.63 -10.70 7.88
N THR A 116 15.72 -10.11 7.10
CA THR A 116 15.26 -8.72 7.29
C THR A 116 13.78 -8.62 7.63
N ILE A 117 12.94 -9.46 7.02
CA ILE A 117 11.49 -9.31 6.99
C ILE A 117 10.87 -9.17 8.39
N SER A 118 11.21 -10.05 9.34
CA SER A 118 10.61 -10.01 10.68
C SER A 118 10.98 -8.75 11.47
N ASP A 119 12.17 -8.19 11.26
CA ASP A 119 12.62 -6.96 11.92
C ASP A 119 11.95 -5.73 11.28
N LEU A 120 11.77 -5.76 9.96
CA LEU A 120 11.06 -4.73 9.22
C LEU A 120 9.55 -4.74 9.51
N GLU A 121 8.95 -5.92 9.68
CA GLU A 121 7.56 -6.10 10.11
C GLU A 121 7.34 -5.48 11.49
N ARG A 122 8.25 -5.71 12.45
CA ARG A 122 8.20 -5.06 13.77
C ARG A 122 8.36 -3.54 13.67
N PHE A 123 9.33 -3.07 12.89
CA PHE A 123 9.50 -1.64 12.63
C PHE A 123 8.21 -0.99 12.10
N ALA A 124 7.49 -1.66 11.20
CA ALA A 124 6.33 -1.09 10.53
C ALA A 124 5.01 -1.25 11.32
N PHE A 125 4.77 -2.42 11.94
CA PHE A 125 3.46 -2.81 12.46
C PHE A 125 3.37 -2.94 13.98
N ASP A 126 4.47 -2.91 14.74
CA ASP A 126 4.38 -2.99 16.21
C ASP A 126 3.57 -1.82 16.81
N CYS A 127 3.50 -0.69 16.10
CA CYS A 127 2.66 0.45 16.47
C CYS A 127 1.18 0.11 16.65
N LEU A 128 0.66 -0.91 15.95
CA LEU A 128 -0.73 -1.32 16.05
C LEU A 128 -1.07 -1.84 17.47
N ALA A 129 -0.08 -2.32 18.22
CA ALA A 129 -0.28 -2.78 19.58
C ALA A 129 -0.63 -1.67 20.58
N ASP A 130 -0.21 -0.43 20.29
CA ASP A 130 -0.49 0.72 21.16
C ASP A 130 -1.83 1.41 20.80
N GLU A 131 -2.35 1.17 19.60
CA GLU A 131 -3.56 1.83 19.07
C GLU A 131 -4.83 1.01 19.26
N VAL A 132 -4.70 -0.31 19.41
CA VAL A 132 -5.84 -1.23 19.50
C VAL A 132 -5.89 -1.87 20.88
N ASP A 133 -6.86 -1.42 21.68
CA ASP A 133 -7.19 -2.05 22.95
C ASP A 133 -8.34 -3.04 22.78
N VAL A 134 -8.06 -4.32 23.03
CA VAL A 134 -9.06 -5.41 23.11
C VAL A 134 -9.27 -5.90 24.54
N SER A 135 -9.08 -5.01 25.52
CA SER A 135 -9.36 -5.30 26.92
C SER A 135 -10.87 -5.50 27.18
N GLY A 136 -11.20 -6.33 28.17
CA GLY A 136 -12.58 -6.60 28.59
C GLY A 136 -13.02 -8.05 28.41
N ASN A 137 -14.32 -8.29 28.58
CA ASN A 137 -14.90 -9.63 28.48
C ASN A 137 -15.13 -10.02 27.01
N CYS A 138 -14.14 -10.68 26.41
CA CYS A 138 -14.16 -11.10 25.01
C CYS A 138 -14.96 -12.41 24.83
N THR A 139 -16.29 -12.31 24.81
CA THR A 139 -17.20 -13.43 24.47
C THR A 139 -17.55 -13.42 22.99
N VAL A 140 -18.08 -14.54 22.49
CA VAL A 140 -18.59 -14.64 21.10
C VAL A 140 -19.67 -13.60 20.83
N ASP A 141 -20.59 -13.39 21.77
CA ASP A 141 -21.65 -12.37 21.64
C ASP A 141 -21.08 -10.95 21.53
N VAL A 142 -20.02 -10.64 22.30
CA VAL A 142 -19.35 -9.34 22.24
C VAL A 142 -18.60 -9.16 20.92
N LEU A 143 -17.96 -10.21 20.42
CA LEU A 143 -17.31 -10.20 19.10
C LEU A 143 -18.33 -9.91 17.99
N ASP A 144 -19.46 -10.60 17.99
CA ASP A 144 -20.51 -10.41 16.99
C ASP A 144 -21.13 -9.01 17.05
N ALA A 145 -21.44 -8.52 18.25
CA ALA A 145 -21.96 -7.18 18.45
C ALA A 145 -20.95 -6.10 18.04
N TYR A 146 -19.67 -6.29 18.35
CA TYR A 146 -18.61 -5.39 17.94
C TYR A 146 -18.46 -5.36 16.41
N PHE A 147 -18.44 -6.54 15.77
CA PHE A 147 -18.38 -6.67 14.32
C PHE A 147 -19.52 -5.92 13.63
N GLN A 148 -20.77 -6.19 14.03
CA GLN A 148 -21.95 -5.52 13.46
C GLN A 148 -21.88 -4.00 13.65
N HIS A 149 -21.50 -3.53 14.84
CA HIS A 149 -21.38 -2.11 15.11
C HIS A 149 -20.38 -1.42 14.18
N VAL A 150 -19.18 -1.99 13.98
CA VAL A 150 -18.17 -1.36 13.13
C VAL A 150 -18.49 -1.47 11.64
N THR A 151 -19.20 -2.50 11.20
CA THR A 151 -19.67 -2.59 9.80
C THR A 151 -20.76 -1.58 9.53
N ASP A 152 -21.72 -1.40 10.45
CA ASP A 152 -22.78 -0.40 10.34
C ASP A 152 -22.21 1.03 10.33
N GLU A 153 -21.20 1.30 11.17
CA GLU A 153 -20.48 2.58 11.16
C GLU A 153 -19.77 2.84 9.82
N SER A 154 -19.16 1.81 9.23
CA SER A 154 -18.47 1.92 7.93
C SER A 154 -19.47 2.17 6.78
N GLU A 155 -20.58 1.45 6.76
CA GLU A 155 -21.63 1.59 5.75
C GLU A 155 -22.21 3.02 5.76
N GLN A 156 -22.50 3.55 6.95
CA GLN A 156 -23.06 4.90 7.13
C GLN A 156 -22.00 6.02 7.04
N GLY A 157 -20.72 5.66 7.20
CA GLY A 157 -19.61 6.60 7.19
C GLY A 157 -19.33 7.22 5.83
N GLU A 158 -18.61 8.33 5.84
CA GLU A 158 -18.09 8.95 4.62
C GLU A 158 -16.82 8.23 4.14
N SER A 159 -16.52 8.29 2.84
CA SER A 159 -15.21 7.94 2.29
C SER A 159 -14.43 9.22 2.02
N PRO A 160 -13.41 9.56 2.84
CA PRO A 160 -12.58 10.74 2.62
C PRO A 160 -11.99 10.82 1.22
N ALA A 161 -11.56 9.70 0.64
CA ALA A 161 -10.94 9.67 -0.68
C ALA A 161 -11.98 9.90 -1.78
N LEU A 162 -13.12 9.21 -1.75
CA LEU A 162 -14.19 9.44 -2.72
C LEU A 162 -14.75 10.87 -2.64
N ASN A 163 -14.85 11.43 -1.43
CA ASN A 163 -15.22 12.84 -1.23
C ASN A 163 -14.18 13.78 -1.84
N ALA A 164 -12.88 13.48 -1.68
CA ALA A 164 -11.81 14.27 -2.31
C ALA A 164 -11.84 14.18 -3.84
N ILE A 165 -12.20 13.02 -4.41
CA ILE A 165 -12.39 12.83 -5.85
C ILE A 165 -13.55 13.70 -6.35
N ALA A 166 -14.71 13.61 -5.71
CA ALA A 166 -15.90 14.37 -6.09
C ALA A 166 -15.71 15.89 -6.00
N ALA A 167 -14.83 16.35 -5.11
CA ALA A 167 -14.51 17.77 -4.92
C ALA A 167 -13.32 18.28 -5.76
N ALA A 168 -12.60 17.40 -6.47
CA ALA A 168 -11.39 17.76 -7.19
C ALA A 168 -11.70 18.64 -8.42
N ARG A 169 -10.79 19.57 -8.73
CA ARG A 169 -10.87 20.38 -9.96
C ARG A 169 -10.60 19.55 -11.21
N ARG A 170 -9.83 18.48 -11.08
CA ARG A 170 -9.57 17.46 -12.10
C ARG A 170 -10.05 16.08 -11.61
N PRO A 171 -11.37 15.82 -11.59
CA PRO A 171 -11.93 14.62 -10.99
C PRO A 171 -11.46 13.32 -11.67
N GLU A 172 -11.14 13.35 -12.96
CA GLU A 172 -10.61 12.22 -13.70
C GLU A 172 -9.25 11.77 -13.17
N VAL A 173 -8.33 12.73 -12.96
CA VAL A 173 -6.99 12.46 -12.41
C VAL A 173 -7.09 12.01 -10.95
N ALA A 174 -8.03 12.58 -10.18
CA ALA A 174 -8.28 12.18 -8.80
C ALA A 174 -8.80 10.73 -8.72
N ALA A 175 -9.77 10.37 -9.56
CA ALA A 175 -10.29 9.01 -9.65
C ALA A 175 -9.22 8.01 -10.12
N ASP A 176 -8.43 8.36 -11.13
CA ASP A 176 -7.32 7.51 -11.57
C ASP A 176 -6.26 7.36 -10.46
N THR A 177 -6.01 8.40 -9.65
CA THR A 177 -5.11 8.32 -8.47
C THR A 177 -5.62 7.31 -7.43
N TYR A 178 -6.93 7.23 -7.23
CA TYR A 178 -7.55 6.22 -6.36
C TYR A 178 -7.42 4.81 -6.94
N LEU A 179 -7.65 4.64 -8.26
CA LEU A 179 -7.43 3.36 -8.95
C LEU A 179 -5.98 2.88 -8.87
N VAL A 180 -5.03 3.81 -8.94
CA VAL A 180 -3.62 3.48 -8.70
C VAL A 180 -3.45 2.84 -7.32
N GLN A 181 -4.06 3.36 -6.27
CA GLN A 181 -3.90 2.76 -4.93
C GLN A 181 -4.55 1.37 -4.85
N LEU A 182 -5.73 1.20 -5.47
CA LEU A 182 -6.40 -0.10 -5.55
C LEU A 182 -5.59 -1.15 -6.35
N ALA A 183 -4.76 -0.71 -7.29
CA ALA A 183 -3.95 -1.62 -8.12
C ALA A 183 -2.90 -2.42 -7.33
N LEU A 184 -2.62 -2.06 -6.07
CA LEU A 184 -1.83 -2.89 -5.15
C LEU A 184 -2.45 -4.27 -4.95
N ASP A 185 -3.76 -4.30 -4.65
CA ASP A 185 -4.49 -5.53 -4.41
C ASP A 185 -5.21 -6.00 -5.67
N GLY A 186 -5.95 -5.13 -6.38
CA GLY A 186 -6.74 -5.53 -7.54
C GLY A 186 -5.94 -6.25 -8.64
N LEU A 187 -4.66 -5.92 -8.83
CA LEU A 187 -3.81 -6.64 -9.79
C LEU A 187 -3.16 -7.92 -9.25
N THR A 188 -3.23 -8.17 -7.95
CA THR A 188 -2.68 -9.36 -7.26
C THR A 188 -3.69 -10.05 -6.35
N GLU A 189 -4.97 -9.81 -6.59
CA GLU A 189 -6.06 -10.04 -5.65
C GLU A 189 -6.13 -11.46 -5.09
N ALA A 190 -6.50 -11.53 -3.81
CA ALA A 190 -6.55 -12.74 -2.99
C ALA A 190 -5.22 -13.50 -2.83
N SER A 191 -4.08 -12.95 -3.29
CA SER A 191 -2.75 -13.57 -3.09
C SER A 191 -2.37 -13.65 -1.61
N ALA A 192 -2.70 -12.64 -0.80
CA ALA A 192 -2.48 -12.69 0.64
C ALA A 192 -3.36 -13.76 1.31
N MET A 193 -4.61 -13.91 0.86
CA MET A 193 -5.56 -14.93 1.35
C MET A 193 -5.06 -16.35 1.06
N SER A 194 -4.44 -16.56 -0.11
CA SER A 194 -3.97 -17.88 -0.54
C SER A 194 -3.04 -18.57 0.47
N ARG A 195 -2.31 -17.79 1.28
CA ARG A 195 -1.37 -18.28 2.30
C ARG A 195 -2.04 -19.03 3.45
N ASN A 196 -3.32 -18.74 3.74
CA ASN A 196 -4.09 -19.41 4.79
C ASN A 196 -4.95 -20.58 4.27
N LEU A 197 -4.86 -20.91 2.97
CA LEU A 197 -5.60 -22.02 2.36
C LEU A 197 -4.85 -23.36 2.47
N ALA A 198 -3.52 -23.31 2.60
CA ALA A 198 -2.71 -24.50 2.83
C ALA A 198 -2.79 -24.97 4.29
N GLY A 199 -2.64 -26.28 4.50
CA GLY A 199 -2.66 -26.89 5.84
C GLY A 199 -3.88 -27.80 6.05
N ALA A 200 -4.15 -28.12 7.32
CA ALA A 200 -5.21 -29.02 7.72
C ALA A 200 -5.91 -28.48 8.98
N TYR A 201 -7.00 -27.75 8.78
CA TYR A 201 -7.88 -27.32 9.87
C TYR A 201 -9.34 -27.65 9.54
N GLY A 202 -10.30 -26.98 10.18
CA GLY A 202 -11.69 -27.41 10.12
C GLY A 202 -12.50 -26.86 8.93
N PRO A 203 -13.84 -26.91 9.03
CA PRO A 203 -14.75 -26.39 8.01
C PRO A 203 -14.49 -24.92 7.65
N GLU A 204 -13.88 -24.16 8.54
CA GLU A 204 -13.50 -22.77 8.35
C GLU A 204 -12.48 -22.62 7.20
N GLN A 205 -11.65 -23.65 6.96
CA GLN A 205 -10.76 -23.72 5.80
C GLN A 205 -11.52 -23.76 4.49
N SER A 206 -12.56 -24.60 4.44
CA SER A 206 -13.42 -24.69 3.26
C SER A 206 -14.27 -23.44 3.09
N ALA A 207 -14.64 -22.76 4.17
CA ALA A 207 -15.33 -21.47 4.10
C ALA A 207 -14.45 -20.40 3.44
N LEU A 208 -13.19 -20.25 3.89
CA LEU A 208 -12.21 -19.37 3.25
C LEU A 208 -11.93 -19.77 1.80
N PHE A 209 -11.86 -21.07 1.51
CA PHE A 209 -11.62 -21.54 0.15
C PHE A 209 -12.75 -21.21 -0.82
N LYS A 210 -14.01 -21.16 -0.36
CA LYS A 210 -15.14 -20.74 -1.21
C LYS A 210 -15.00 -19.29 -1.69
N ILE A 211 -14.61 -18.40 -0.79
CA ILE A 211 -14.37 -16.98 -1.10
C ILE A 211 -13.22 -16.90 -2.10
N PHE A 212 -12.09 -17.56 -1.81
CA PHE A 212 -10.95 -17.59 -2.72
C PHE A 212 -11.29 -18.11 -4.13
N ILE A 213 -12.16 -19.13 -4.25
CA ILE A 213 -12.63 -19.62 -5.55
C ILE A 213 -13.35 -18.53 -6.33
N ASP A 214 -14.18 -17.74 -5.65
CA ASP A 214 -14.92 -16.63 -6.24
C ASP A 214 -13.98 -15.52 -6.71
N GLU A 215 -13.04 -15.08 -5.85
CA GLU A 215 -11.98 -14.12 -6.21
C GLU A 215 -11.17 -14.55 -7.45
N PHE A 216 -10.99 -15.85 -7.60
CA PHE A 216 -10.31 -16.46 -8.75
C PHE A 216 -11.23 -16.71 -9.95
N GLY A 217 -12.43 -16.14 -9.96
CA GLY A 217 -13.41 -16.22 -11.04
C GLY A 217 -13.86 -17.65 -11.31
N TYR A 218 -13.97 -18.47 -10.26
CA TYR A 218 -14.22 -19.92 -10.38
C TYR A 218 -13.16 -20.66 -11.21
N GLY A 219 -11.93 -20.13 -11.29
CA GLY A 219 -10.86 -20.65 -12.14
C GLY A 219 -11.00 -20.32 -13.63
N VAL A 220 -11.95 -19.45 -14.00
CA VAL A 220 -12.10 -18.93 -15.36
C VAL A 220 -11.36 -17.58 -15.45
N TYR A 221 -10.33 -17.53 -16.29
CA TYR A 221 -9.43 -16.37 -16.36
C TYR A 221 -10.16 -15.05 -16.64
N ASP A 222 -11.14 -15.05 -17.55
CA ASP A 222 -11.84 -13.82 -17.97
C ASP A 222 -12.75 -13.22 -16.89
N THR A 223 -13.12 -14.00 -15.88
CA THR A 223 -13.95 -13.62 -14.73
C THR A 223 -13.14 -13.56 -13.43
N LYS A 224 -11.84 -13.89 -13.45
CA LYS A 224 -10.95 -13.64 -12.29
C LYS A 224 -11.00 -12.16 -11.94
N HIS A 225 -11.11 -11.82 -10.67
CA HIS A 225 -11.29 -10.43 -10.23
C HIS A 225 -10.13 -9.51 -10.68
N THR A 226 -8.90 -10.03 -10.65
CA THR A 226 -7.73 -9.37 -11.28
C THR A 226 -7.90 -9.05 -12.77
N THR A 227 -8.52 -9.93 -13.54
CA THR A 227 -8.74 -9.73 -14.98
C THR A 227 -9.79 -8.65 -15.23
N ILE A 228 -10.86 -8.62 -14.44
CA ILE A 228 -11.90 -7.59 -14.55
C ILE A 228 -11.43 -6.24 -13.97
N PHE A 229 -10.56 -6.21 -12.95
CA PHE A 229 -9.86 -5.01 -12.51
C PHE A 229 -8.94 -4.46 -13.61
N ALA A 230 -8.21 -5.34 -14.33
CA ALA A 230 -7.43 -4.93 -15.49
C ALA A 230 -8.31 -4.37 -16.62
N LYS A 231 -9.55 -4.84 -16.81
CA LYS A 231 -10.51 -4.25 -17.76
C LYS A 231 -10.95 -2.85 -17.30
N MET A 232 -11.20 -2.66 -16.00
CA MET A 232 -11.47 -1.35 -15.41
C MET A 232 -10.32 -0.35 -15.69
N LEU A 233 -9.07 -0.70 -15.40
CA LEU A 233 -7.91 0.13 -15.73
C LEU A 233 -7.84 0.42 -17.23
N ARG A 234 -8.04 -0.59 -18.08
CA ARG A 234 -7.97 -0.43 -19.54
C ARG A 234 -9.05 0.52 -20.08
N SER A 235 -10.25 0.52 -19.50
CA SER A 235 -11.32 1.49 -19.85
C SER A 235 -10.90 2.95 -19.60
N ARG A 236 -9.97 3.16 -18.67
CA ARG A 236 -9.35 4.44 -18.33
C ARG A 236 -8.04 4.71 -19.06
N ALA A 237 -7.68 3.88 -20.05
CA ALA A 237 -6.39 3.90 -20.74
C ALA A 237 -5.16 3.78 -19.79
N MET A 238 -5.36 3.14 -18.65
CA MET A 238 -4.34 2.89 -17.64
C MET A 238 -3.62 1.56 -17.94
N ALA A 239 -2.32 1.49 -17.63
CA ALA A 239 -1.53 0.27 -17.66
C ALA A 239 -2.07 -0.80 -16.68
N THR A 240 -1.99 -2.07 -17.09
CA THR A 240 -2.56 -3.21 -16.34
C THR A 240 -1.52 -4.13 -15.73
N HIS A 241 -0.23 -3.93 -16.02
CA HIS A 241 0.83 -4.80 -15.53
C HIS A 241 1.30 -4.42 -14.13
N VAL A 242 1.58 -5.44 -13.32
CA VAL A 242 2.28 -5.28 -12.04
C VAL A 242 3.76 -4.96 -12.27
N HIS A 243 4.37 -3.93 -11.66
CA HIS A 243 3.80 -2.84 -10.85
C HIS A 243 4.02 -1.48 -11.57
N ALA A 244 3.28 -1.23 -12.66
CA ALA A 244 3.40 0.00 -13.45
C ALA A 244 3.44 1.28 -12.60
N TYR A 245 2.64 1.31 -11.54
CA TYR A 245 2.43 2.47 -10.67
C TYR A 245 3.24 2.44 -9.38
N TRP A 246 4.30 1.63 -9.27
CA TRP A 246 5.10 1.52 -8.04
C TRP A 246 5.56 2.88 -7.47
N ASN A 247 5.89 3.82 -8.36
CA ASN A 247 6.26 5.18 -8.01
C ASN A 247 5.11 6.00 -7.39
N PHE A 248 3.86 5.58 -7.48
CA PHE A 248 2.70 6.37 -7.03
C PHE A 248 1.88 5.71 -5.93
N TYR A 249 2.30 4.52 -5.49
CA TYR A 249 1.75 3.91 -4.29
C TYR A 249 2.15 4.73 -3.06
N LEU A 250 1.13 5.11 -2.29
CA LEU A 250 1.26 5.92 -1.09
C LEU A 250 1.56 5.05 0.14
N ALA A 251 2.04 5.66 1.22
CA ALA A 251 2.45 4.93 2.43
C ALA A 251 1.28 4.24 3.12
N GLY A 252 0.15 4.94 3.29
CA GLY A 252 -1.08 4.38 3.87
C GLY A 252 -1.58 3.17 3.07
N PRO A 253 -1.87 3.30 1.77
CA PRO A 253 -2.26 2.19 0.91
C PRO A 253 -1.29 1.00 0.89
N LEU A 254 0.03 1.25 0.83
CA LEU A 254 1.01 0.17 0.95
C LEU A 254 0.94 -0.51 2.32
N ALA A 255 0.75 0.24 3.41
CA ALA A 255 0.58 -0.33 4.75
C ALA A 255 -0.65 -1.23 4.83
N THR A 256 -1.79 -0.77 4.29
CA THR A 256 -3.05 -1.52 4.24
C THR A 256 -2.90 -2.83 3.46
N ASN A 257 -2.30 -2.79 2.27
CA ASN A 257 -2.06 -4.01 1.48
C ASN A 257 -1.11 -4.97 2.20
N ASN A 258 0.01 -4.44 2.71
CA ASN A 258 1.03 -5.22 3.41
C ASN A 258 0.53 -5.84 4.73
N PHE A 259 -0.47 -5.22 5.38
CA PHE A 259 -1.05 -5.74 6.61
C PHE A 259 -1.63 -7.15 6.42
N TYR A 260 -2.34 -7.41 5.32
CA TYR A 260 -2.88 -8.74 5.05
C TYR A 260 -1.78 -9.79 4.80
N TYR A 261 -0.70 -9.42 4.12
CA TYR A 261 0.47 -10.29 3.96
C TYR A 261 1.21 -10.53 5.29
N TYR A 262 1.36 -9.51 6.13
CA TYR A 262 1.92 -9.62 7.46
C TYR A 262 1.16 -10.63 8.32
N LEU A 263 -0.18 -10.55 8.31
CA LEU A 263 -1.03 -11.46 9.05
C LEU A 263 -1.04 -12.88 8.47
N SER A 264 -1.04 -13.03 7.15
CA SER A 264 -1.16 -14.36 6.51
C SER A 264 0.16 -15.09 6.34
N ARG A 265 1.31 -14.40 6.39
CA ARG A 265 2.64 -15.02 6.40
C ARG A 265 2.96 -15.69 7.73
N ASP A 266 2.55 -15.08 8.84
CA ASP A 266 2.77 -15.62 10.18
C ASP A 266 1.48 -16.23 10.72
N HIS A 267 1.33 -17.55 10.60
CA HIS A 267 0.13 -18.26 11.05
C HIS A 267 -0.11 -18.19 12.57
N ALA A 268 0.84 -17.69 13.38
CA ALA A 268 0.53 -17.31 14.77
C ALA A 268 -0.55 -16.21 14.84
N LYS A 269 -0.71 -15.44 13.76
CA LYS A 269 -1.70 -14.37 13.58
C LYS A 269 -2.94 -14.83 12.82
N PHE A 270 -3.15 -16.13 12.62
CA PHE A 270 -4.28 -16.64 11.84
C PHE A 270 -5.64 -16.12 12.32
N PHE A 271 -5.89 -16.10 13.63
CA PHE A 271 -7.16 -15.58 14.18
C PHE A 271 -7.32 -14.07 13.95
N ARG A 272 -6.20 -13.33 14.00
CA ARG A 272 -6.18 -11.92 13.65
C ARG A 272 -6.45 -11.70 12.16
N TYR A 273 -5.89 -12.53 11.29
CA TYR A 273 -6.23 -12.55 9.87
C TYR A 273 -7.72 -12.81 9.65
N ALA A 274 -8.28 -13.83 10.32
CA ALA A 274 -9.70 -14.16 10.21
C ALA A 274 -10.60 -12.97 10.59
N GLY A 275 -10.29 -12.26 11.67
CA GLY A 275 -10.99 -11.03 12.02
C GLY A 275 -10.86 -9.93 10.96
N ALA A 276 -9.64 -9.69 10.49
CA ALA A 276 -9.35 -8.66 9.50
C ALA A 276 -10.05 -8.91 8.15
N VAL A 277 -9.97 -10.14 7.61
CA VAL A 277 -10.61 -10.48 6.34
C VAL A 277 -12.13 -10.46 6.45
N THR A 278 -12.71 -10.92 7.57
CA THR A 278 -14.16 -10.83 7.78
C THR A 278 -14.64 -9.37 7.80
N TYR A 279 -13.87 -8.44 8.38
CA TYR A 279 -14.19 -7.02 8.31
C TYR A 279 -14.08 -6.46 6.90
N ALA A 280 -12.99 -6.76 6.18
CA ALA A 280 -12.78 -6.30 4.80
C ALA A 280 -13.96 -6.67 3.87
N GLU A 281 -14.34 -7.94 3.89
CA GLU A 281 -15.40 -8.52 3.06
C GLU A 281 -16.78 -7.91 3.36
N ALA A 282 -16.99 -7.42 4.59
CA ALA A 282 -18.23 -6.77 4.96
C ALA A 282 -18.28 -5.28 4.58
N VAL A 283 -17.13 -4.63 4.41
CA VAL A 283 -17.07 -3.19 4.08
C VAL A 283 -16.79 -2.90 2.61
N PHE A 284 -16.36 -3.89 1.82
CA PHE A 284 -16.15 -3.74 0.37
C PHE A 284 -17.44 -3.43 -0.37
N ALA A 285 -18.51 -4.21 -0.19
CA ALA A 285 -19.79 -3.95 -0.86
C ALA A 285 -20.27 -2.49 -0.74
N PRO A 286 -20.45 -1.90 0.47
CA PRO A 286 -20.91 -0.52 0.58
C PRO A 286 -19.89 0.50 0.04
N ALA A 287 -18.58 0.21 0.11
CA ALA A 287 -17.55 1.08 -0.47
C ALA A 287 -17.62 1.09 -2.00
N PHE A 288 -17.77 -0.07 -2.65
CA PHE A 288 -17.91 -0.18 -4.10
C PHE A 288 -19.21 0.42 -4.61
N VAL A 289 -20.32 0.34 -3.87
CA VAL A 289 -21.56 1.06 -4.21
C VAL A 289 -21.31 2.58 -4.28
N LYS A 290 -20.60 3.15 -3.28
CA LYS A 290 -20.24 4.58 -3.28
C LYS A 290 -19.30 4.91 -4.44
N MET A 291 -18.32 4.05 -4.72
CA MET A 291 -17.37 4.22 -5.81
C MET A 291 -18.06 4.19 -7.17
N ILE A 292 -18.97 3.25 -7.43
CA ILE A 292 -19.75 3.15 -8.66
C ILE A 292 -20.46 4.48 -8.95
N LYS A 293 -21.12 5.04 -7.93
CA LYS A 293 -21.82 6.33 -8.07
C LYS A 293 -20.86 7.44 -8.50
N VAL A 294 -19.75 7.63 -7.79
CA VAL A 294 -18.76 8.68 -8.09
C VAL A 294 -18.14 8.49 -9.48
N TYR A 295 -17.77 7.26 -9.84
CA TYR A 295 -17.14 6.97 -11.12
C TYR A 295 -18.11 7.12 -12.30
N ARG A 296 -19.39 6.75 -12.15
CA ARG A 296 -20.42 7.01 -13.15
C ARG A 296 -20.67 8.51 -13.34
N GLU A 297 -20.65 9.29 -12.27
CA GLU A 297 -20.81 10.75 -12.35
C GLU A 297 -19.66 11.41 -13.14
N ILE A 298 -18.44 10.88 -13.04
CA ILE A 298 -17.24 11.44 -13.71
C ILE A 298 -17.10 10.93 -15.15
N PHE A 299 -17.25 9.62 -15.37
CA PHE A 299 -16.89 8.96 -16.63
C PHE A 299 -18.08 8.44 -17.44
N GLY A 300 -19.29 8.46 -16.88
CA GLY A 300 -20.48 7.94 -17.55
C GLY A 300 -20.36 6.45 -17.91
N GLU A 301 -20.63 6.12 -19.17
CA GLU A 301 -20.55 4.75 -19.70
C GLU A 301 -19.16 4.34 -20.21
N ASP A 302 -18.20 5.26 -20.20
CA ASP A 302 -16.85 4.99 -20.72
C ASP A 302 -15.98 4.21 -19.73
N VAL A 303 -16.37 4.14 -18.45
CA VAL A 303 -15.69 3.35 -17.42
C VAL A 303 -16.31 1.96 -17.27
N ASP A 304 -15.47 0.93 -17.28
CA ASP A 304 -15.88 -0.44 -16.94
C ASP A 304 -15.90 -0.58 -15.42
N LEU A 305 -17.11 -0.71 -14.85
CA LEU A 305 -17.32 -0.88 -13.41
C LEU A 305 -17.66 -2.31 -13.02
N HIS A 306 -17.48 -3.29 -13.91
CA HIS A 306 -17.81 -4.69 -13.63
C HIS A 306 -17.09 -5.22 -12.38
N TYR A 307 -15.81 -4.87 -12.18
CA TYR A 307 -15.08 -5.19 -10.95
C TYR A 307 -15.79 -4.68 -9.69
N CYS A 308 -16.29 -3.45 -9.73
CA CYS A 308 -17.01 -2.85 -8.61
C CYS A 308 -18.40 -3.47 -8.44
N ASP A 309 -19.09 -3.77 -9.55
CA ASP A 309 -20.42 -4.38 -9.55
C ASP A 309 -20.39 -5.80 -8.95
N GLU A 310 -19.37 -6.60 -9.28
CA GLU A 310 -19.18 -7.94 -8.69
C GLU A 310 -19.04 -7.84 -7.17
N HIS A 311 -18.15 -6.98 -6.65
CA HIS A 311 -17.98 -6.79 -5.21
C HIS A 311 -19.20 -6.12 -4.54
N ALA A 312 -19.92 -5.25 -5.24
CA ALA A 312 -21.14 -4.63 -4.71
C ALA A 312 -22.30 -5.64 -4.57
N HIS A 313 -22.40 -6.64 -5.46
CA HIS A 313 -23.50 -7.59 -5.49
C HIS A 313 -23.20 -8.94 -4.84
N ILE A 314 -21.96 -9.44 -4.94
CA ILE A 314 -21.56 -10.77 -4.48
C ILE A 314 -21.10 -10.72 -3.01
N ASP A 315 -20.48 -9.63 -2.55
CA ASP A 315 -19.87 -9.61 -1.21
C ASP A 315 -20.88 -9.58 -0.07
N GLU A 316 -22.17 -9.29 -0.29
CA GLU A 316 -23.19 -9.56 0.73
C GLU A 316 -23.21 -11.05 1.12
N HIS A 317 -22.89 -11.94 0.18
CA HIS A 317 -22.74 -13.36 0.45
C HIS A 317 -21.41 -13.66 1.16
N HIS A 318 -20.30 -13.05 0.74
CA HIS A 318 -19.00 -13.23 1.37
C HIS A 318 -18.99 -12.74 2.81
N GLY A 319 -19.49 -11.53 3.09
CA GLY A 319 -19.65 -10.99 4.43
C GLY A 319 -20.44 -11.91 5.36
N ARG A 320 -21.51 -12.56 4.86
CA ARG A 320 -22.25 -13.59 5.62
C ARG A 320 -21.41 -14.85 5.86
N ILE A 321 -20.73 -15.36 4.82
CA ILE A 321 -19.86 -16.55 4.96
C ILE A 321 -18.73 -16.29 5.95
N THR A 322 -18.02 -15.17 5.82
CA THR A 322 -16.89 -14.84 6.69
C THR A 322 -17.31 -14.55 8.12
N ARG A 323 -18.48 -13.93 8.33
CA ARG A 323 -19.03 -13.77 9.68
C ARG A 323 -19.39 -15.12 10.30
N GLU A 324 -20.27 -15.88 9.65
CA GLU A 324 -20.87 -17.07 10.27
C GLU A 324 -19.93 -18.27 10.28
N GLN A 325 -19.24 -18.52 9.15
CA GLN A 325 -18.51 -19.77 8.91
C GLN A 325 -17.00 -19.63 9.13
N VAL A 326 -16.50 -18.42 9.38
CA VAL A 326 -15.10 -18.17 9.73
C VAL A 326 -15.02 -17.51 11.11
N LEU A 327 -15.46 -16.27 11.25
CA LEU A 327 -15.29 -15.48 12.48
C LEU A 327 -15.95 -16.14 13.70
N LEU A 328 -17.27 -16.35 13.65
CA LEU A 328 -18.02 -16.91 14.77
C LEU A 328 -17.71 -18.40 14.96
N ALA A 329 -17.59 -19.16 13.87
CA ALA A 329 -17.21 -20.58 13.92
C ALA A 329 -15.85 -20.80 14.60
N LEU A 330 -14.83 -20.00 14.28
CA LEU A 330 -13.52 -20.07 14.94
C LEU A 330 -13.62 -19.71 16.43
N ALA A 331 -14.38 -18.66 16.76
CA ALA A 331 -14.59 -18.21 18.13
C ALA A 331 -15.28 -19.28 19.00
N GLU A 332 -16.35 -19.90 18.49
CA GLU A 332 -17.11 -20.95 19.19
C GLU A 332 -16.27 -22.21 19.39
N LYS A 333 -15.55 -22.64 18.36
CA LYS A 333 -14.79 -23.89 18.36
C LYS A 333 -13.52 -23.84 19.19
N HIS A 334 -12.78 -22.74 19.12
CA HIS A 334 -11.50 -22.58 19.81
C HIS A 334 -11.62 -21.85 21.16
N GLY A 335 -12.81 -21.36 21.48
CA GLY A 335 -13.15 -20.81 22.78
C GLY A 335 -12.63 -19.38 23.01
N PRO A 336 -12.81 -18.85 24.23
CA PRO A 336 -12.58 -17.43 24.53
C PRO A 336 -11.12 -16.98 24.35
N GLY A 337 -10.16 -17.92 24.28
CA GLY A 337 -8.74 -17.59 24.09
C GLY A 337 -8.41 -16.97 22.73
N VAL A 338 -9.23 -17.21 21.69
CA VAL A 338 -8.98 -16.67 20.33
C VAL A 338 -9.77 -15.39 20.03
N VAL A 339 -10.81 -15.11 20.81
CA VAL A 339 -11.73 -13.97 20.60
C VAL A 339 -10.99 -12.62 20.60
N PRO A 340 -10.03 -12.35 21.53
CA PRO A 340 -9.28 -11.09 21.50
C PRO A 340 -8.51 -10.89 20.19
N GLU A 341 -7.94 -11.95 19.61
CA GLU A 341 -7.21 -11.85 18.35
C GLU A 341 -8.15 -11.62 17.16
N LEU A 342 -9.34 -12.23 17.15
CA LEU A 342 -10.37 -11.97 16.15
C LEU A 342 -10.86 -10.50 16.21
N MET A 343 -11.17 -10.00 17.41
CA MET A 343 -11.55 -8.60 17.61
C MET A 343 -10.42 -7.64 17.21
N ARG A 344 -9.19 -8.00 17.56
CA ARG A 344 -8.00 -7.21 17.22
C ARG A 344 -7.77 -7.15 15.72
N GLY A 345 -8.02 -8.25 15.00
CA GLY A 345 -8.00 -8.28 13.53
C GLY A 345 -8.95 -7.28 12.91
N ILE A 346 -10.21 -7.24 13.38
CA ILE A 346 -11.22 -6.28 12.93
C ILE A 346 -10.77 -4.84 13.22
N ALA A 347 -10.32 -4.56 14.45
CA ALA A 347 -9.90 -3.24 14.87
C ALA A 347 -8.66 -2.72 14.11
N GLU A 348 -7.64 -3.56 13.94
CA GLU A 348 -6.44 -3.22 13.19
C GLU A 348 -6.76 -3.02 11.70
N ALA A 349 -7.60 -3.87 11.09
CA ALA A 349 -8.06 -3.71 9.70
C ALA A 349 -8.80 -2.38 9.48
N ARG A 350 -9.68 -2.00 10.41
CA ARG A 350 -10.37 -0.70 10.39
C ARG A 350 -9.37 0.47 10.48
N LEU A 351 -8.40 0.39 11.39
CA LEU A 351 -7.40 1.43 11.58
C LEU A 351 -6.55 1.64 10.32
N VAL A 352 -6.00 0.56 9.75
CA VAL A 352 -5.17 0.66 8.53
C VAL A 352 -6.01 0.97 7.29
N GLY A 353 -7.30 0.62 7.26
CA GLY A 353 -8.25 1.08 6.24
C GLY A 353 -8.43 2.60 6.29
N GLY A 354 -8.50 3.19 7.49
CA GLY A 354 -8.49 4.64 7.66
C GLY A 354 -7.23 5.30 7.10
N TRP A 355 -6.06 4.66 7.23
CA TRP A 355 -4.80 5.16 6.67
C TRP A 355 -4.83 5.22 5.14
N PHE A 356 -5.44 4.23 4.48
CA PHE A 356 -5.65 4.23 3.03
C PHE A 356 -6.49 5.44 2.60
N GLU A 357 -7.65 5.62 3.25
CA GLU A 357 -8.62 6.67 2.93
C GLU A 357 -8.04 8.07 3.14
N GLU A 358 -7.48 8.33 4.32
CA GLU A 358 -6.94 9.64 4.70
C GLU A 358 -5.76 10.05 3.82
N ASP A 359 -4.81 9.12 3.58
CA ASP A 359 -3.60 9.41 2.83
C ASP A 359 -3.92 9.66 1.35
N THR A 360 -4.80 8.84 0.76
CA THR A 360 -5.25 9.01 -0.63
C THR A 360 -5.99 10.33 -0.81
N ALA A 361 -6.91 10.66 0.12
CA ALA A 361 -7.64 11.92 0.09
C ALA A 361 -6.71 13.13 0.20
N ALA A 362 -5.71 13.08 1.09
CA ALA A 362 -4.73 14.14 1.25
C ALA A 362 -3.86 14.31 -0.01
N GLN A 363 -3.54 13.21 -0.71
CA GLN A 363 -2.73 13.25 -1.93
C GLN A 363 -3.51 13.93 -3.05
N ILE A 364 -4.77 13.52 -3.23
CA ILE A 364 -5.67 14.11 -4.22
C ILE A 364 -5.81 15.62 -3.99
N ARG A 365 -6.13 16.04 -2.75
CA ARG A 365 -6.27 17.46 -2.42
C ARG A 365 -5.01 18.26 -2.69
N TRP A 366 -3.84 17.74 -2.31
CA TRP A 366 -2.57 18.43 -2.55
C TRP A 366 -2.23 18.53 -4.04
N ALA A 367 -2.30 17.42 -4.77
CA ALA A 367 -2.01 17.37 -6.20
C ALA A 367 -2.99 18.23 -7.02
N ASP A 368 -4.22 18.36 -6.56
CA ASP A 368 -5.21 19.22 -7.19
C ASP A 368 -5.00 20.70 -6.87
N THR A 369 -4.18 21.07 -5.87
CA THR A 369 -4.00 22.45 -5.38
C THR A 369 -2.56 22.98 -5.48
N ILE A 370 -1.75 22.49 -6.42
CA ILE A 370 -0.36 22.96 -6.62
C ILE A 370 -0.20 24.48 -6.77
N PRO A 371 -1.04 25.22 -7.53
CA PRO A 371 -0.93 26.68 -7.62
C PRO A 371 -0.99 27.37 -6.26
N ARG A 372 -1.86 26.91 -5.36
CA ARG A 372 -1.94 27.43 -3.99
C ARG A 372 -0.66 27.15 -3.19
N HIS A 373 -0.05 25.99 -3.40
CA HIS A 373 1.19 25.61 -2.74
C HIS A 373 2.42 26.36 -3.27
N ARG A 374 2.37 26.91 -4.49
CA ARG A 374 3.36 27.89 -4.97
C ARG A 374 3.29 29.20 -4.19
N GLU A 375 2.08 29.69 -3.91
CA GLU A 375 1.90 30.89 -3.09
C GLU A 375 2.37 30.68 -1.64
N LEU A 376 2.05 29.53 -1.05
CA LEU A 376 2.46 29.19 0.31
C LEU A 376 3.98 29.05 0.44
N ALA A 377 4.66 28.55 -0.60
CA ALA A 377 6.12 28.47 -0.64
C ALA A 377 6.78 29.84 -0.45
N ALA A 378 6.22 30.89 -1.06
CA ALA A 378 6.76 32.25 -0.97
C ALA A 378 6.64 32.85 0.45
N ALA A 379 5.67 32.39 1.24
CA ALA A 379 5.42 32.86 2.61
C ALA A 379 6.08 31.99 3.70
N ALA A 380 6.58 30.81 3.33
CA ALA A 380 7.09 29.83 4.29
C ALA A 380 8.43 30.29 4.91
N ARG A 381 8.56 30.10 6.22
CA ARG A 381 9.86 30.22 6.90
C ARG A 381 10.61 28.90 6.77
N THR A 382 11.81 28.96 6.20
CA THR A 382 12.58 27.76 5.87
C THR A 382 13.97 27.76 6.49
N GLY A 383 14.48 26.55 6.72
CA GLY A 383 15.82 26.28 7.21
C GLY A 383 16.85 26.19 6.07
N GLU A 384 18.03 25.66 6.40
CA GLU A 384 19.12 25.49 5.44
C GLU A 384 18.72 24.52 4.31
N PRO A 385 18.89 24.93 3.02
CA PRO A 385 18.53 24.07 1.91
C PRO A 385 19.52 22.93 1.70
N ARG A 386 18.98 21.75 1.35
CA ARG A 386 19.77 20.66 0.80
C ARG A 386 19.68 20.65 -0.74
N PRO A 387 20.82 20.71 -1.46
CA PRO A 387 20.81 20.60 -2.91
C PRO A 387 20.60 19.16 -3.36
N VAL A 388 19.80 18.97 -4.41
CA VAL A 388 19.61 17.69 -5.10
C VAL A 388 19.81 17.89 -6.60
N ARG A 389 20.49 16.93 -7.23
CA ARG A 389 20.71 16.90 -8.68
C ARG A 389 19.80 15.86 -9.31
N ALA A 390 19.20 16.21 -10.43
CA ALA A 390 18.51 15.27 -11.30
C ALA A 390 19.05 15.39 -12.72
N SER A 391 19.08 14.27 -13.43
CA SER A 391 19.51 14.18 -14.83
C SER A 391 18.35 13.64 -15.66
N ALA A 392 18.23 14.12 -16.89
CA ALA A 392 17.20 13.64 -17.82
C ALA A 392 17.36 12.14 -18.17
N ASP A 393 18.59 11.62 -18.06
CA ASP A 393 18.92 10.21 -18.28
C ASP A 393 18.94 9.39 -16.98
N GLY A 394 18.67 10.03 -15.83
CA GLY A 394 18.64 9.38 -14.52
C GLY A 394 17.35 8.61 -14.26
N PRO A 395 17.33 7.69 -13.29
CA PRO A 395 16.10 7.02 -12.89
C PRO A 395 15.11 8.02 -12.28
N PHE A 396 13.85 7.87 -12.63
CA PHE A 396 12.75 8.55 -11.97
C PHE A 396 12.27 7.71 -10.77
N GLY A 397 12.06 8.40 -9.67
CA GLY A 397 11.49 7.86 -8.46
C GLY A 397 10.75 8.95 -7.70
N THR A 398 9.79 8.54 -6.90
CA THR A 398 9.09 9.46 -6.00
C THR A 398 9.53 9.27 -4.57
N ARG A 399 9.35 10.33 -3.79
CA ARG A 399 9.60 10.36 -2.35
C ARG A 399 8.55 11.20 -1.65
N SER A 400 8.60 11.17 -0.33
CA SER A 400 7.93 12.11 0.56
C SER A 400 8.94 12.63 1.59
N HIS A 401 8.47 13.38 2.59
CA HIS A 401 9.29 13.89 3.70
C HIS A 401 8.49 13.79 5.01
N ASP A 402 9.20 13.62 6.12
CA ASP A 402 8.59 13.53 7.46
C ASP A 402 8.00 14.87 7.91
N GLY A 403 8.48 15.99 7.37
CA GLY A 403 7.95 17.33 7.57
C GLY A 403 7.76 18.09 6.26
N ALA A 404 7.03 19.20 6.28
CA ALA A 404 6.85 20.02 5.09
C ALA A 404 8.19 20.58 4.56
N VAL A 405 8.32 20.63 3.23
CA VAL A 405 9.49 21.19 2.54
C VAL A 405 9.09 22.16 1.46
N VAL A 406 9.86 23.22 1.25
CA VAL A 406 9.77 24.02 0.02
C VAL A 406 10.80 23.50 -0.97
N LEU A 407 10.33 23.06 -2.13
CA LEU A 407 11.19 22.75 -3.27
C LEU A 407 11.36 24.02 -4.10
N THR A 408 12.61 24.43 -4.37
CA THR A 408 12.92 25.54 -5.28
C THR A 408 13.82 25.06 -6.41
N LEU A 409 13.49 25.39 -7.66
CA LEU A 409 14.35 25.06 -8.79
C LEU A 409 15.46 26.12 -8.94
N ASP A 410 16.71 25.69 -8.86
CA ASP A 410 17.87 26.59 -8.84
C ASP A 410 18.58 26.70 -10.21
N THR A 411 18.75 25.56 -10.91
CA THR A 411 19.29 25.55 -12.28
C THR A 411 18.59 24.52 -13.15
N GLY A 412 18.43 24.82 -14.45
CA GLY A 412 17.80 23.93 -15.43
C GLY A 412 16.27 24.08 -15.45
N GLU A 413 15.61 23.08 -16.02
CA GLU A 413 14.15 22.93 -16.04
C GLU A 413 13.78 21.54 -15.54
N ALA A 414 12.66 21.43 -14.85
CA ALA A 414 12.18 20.16 -14.31
C ALA A 414 10.65 20.10 -14.32
N ASP A 415 10.12 18.89 -14.37
CA ASP A 415 8.72 18.59 -14.23
C ASP A 415 8.47 18.02 -12.82
N LEU A 416 7.59 18.66 -12.05
CA LEU A 416 7.08 18.15 -10.79
C LEU A 416 5.94 17.18 -11.07
N VAL A 417 6.14 15.91 -10.73
CA VAL A 417 5.20 14.83 -11.01
C VAL A 417 4.51 14.41 -9.71
N THR A 418 3.19 14.51 -9.66
CA THR A 418 2.39 14.27 -8.43
C THR A 418 1.37 13.13 -8.56
N SER A 419 1.18 12.62 -9.78
CA SER A 419 0.25 11.53 -10.09
C SER A 419 0.75 10.73 -11.30
N ALA A 420 0.20 9.53 -11.47
CA ALA A 420 0.54 8.63 -12.56
C ALA A 420 -0.04 9.05 -13.93
N THR A 421 -1.20 9.71 -13.91
CA THR A 421 -2.00 10.01 -15.11
C THR A 421 -2.16 11.50 -15.40
N GLY A 422 -1.91 12.37 -14.41
CA GLY A 422 -2.00 13.82 -14.58
C GLY A 422 -0.78 14.41 -15.26
N GLU A 423 -0.99 15.53 -15.95
CA GLU A 423 0.10 16.31 -16.53
C GLU A 423 1.02 16.85 -15.43
N PRO A 424 2.34 16.77 -15.61
CA PRO A 424 3.29 17.29 -14.64
C PRO A 424 3.31 18.82 -14.66
N GLU A 425 3.74 19.38 -13.52
CA GLU A 425 3.88 20.81 -13.32
C GLU A 425 5.28 21.27 -13.71
N ARG A 426 5.40 22.01 -14.82
CA ARG A 426 6.68 22.58 -15.24
C ARG A 426 7.19 23.57 -14.19
N LEU A 427 8.45 23.38 -13.80
CA LEU A 427 9.23 24.27 -12.98
C LEU A 427 10.37 24.86 -13.81
N VAL A 428 10.55 26.17 -13.71
CA VAL A 428 11.73 26.89 -14.21
C VAL A 428 12.51 27.51 -13.05
N ARG A 429 13.72 28.00 -13.33
CA ARG A 429 14.58 28.63 -12.31
C ARG A 429 13.82 29.71 -11.52
N GLY A 430 13.84 29.58 -10.20
CA GLY A 430 13.17 30.48 -9.27
C GLY A 430 11.76 30.06 -8.87
N ASP A 431 11.15 29.10 -9.57
CA ASP A 431 9.88 28.52 -9.13
C ASP A 431 10.07 27.76 -7.82
N ALA A 432 9.08 27.90 -6.94
CA ALA A 432 9.03 27.22 -5.66
C ALA A 432 7.65 26.61 -5.41
N VAL A 433 7.61 25.45 -4.74
CA VAL A 433 6.39 24.75 -4.38
C VAL A 433 6.52 24.21 -2.96
N LEU A 434 5.50 24.43 -2.12
CA LEU A 434 5.40 23.83 -0.81
C LEU A 434 4.88 22.38 -0.95
N ILE A 435 5.62 21.44 -0.42
CA ILE A 435 5.28 20.03 -0.38
C ILE A 435 4.97 19.69 1.08
N PRO A 436 3.70 19.47 1.45
CA PRO A 436 3.33 19.08 2.80
C PRO A 436 3.97 17.74 3.19
N ALA A 437 4.10 17.52 4.50
CA ALA A 437 4.59 16.26 5.05
C ALA A 437 3.81 15.05 4.47
N GLY A 438 4.55 13.99 4.14
CA GLY A 438 4.00 12.74 3.64
C GLY A 438 3.42 12.76 2.23
N ARG A 439 3.36 13.90 1.52
CA ARG A 439 2.89 13.92 0.13
C ARG A 439 3.96 13.32 -0.81
N VAL A 440 3.52 12.40 -1.66
CA VAL A 440 4.40 11.70 -2.61
C VAL A 440 4.55 12.53 -3.87
N TYR A 441 5.79 12.74 -4.30
CA TYR A 441 6.11 13.49 -5.52
C TYR A 441 7.43 13.01 -6.13
N GLY A 442 7.61 13.26 -7.42
CA GLY A 442 8.86 13.07 -8.14
C GLY A 442 9.27 14.35 -8.87
N VAL A 443 10.56 14.46 -9.20
CA VAL A 443 11.12 15.55 -9.99
C VAL A 443 11.84 14.94 -11.18
N MET A 444 11.34 15.22 -12.37
CA MET A 444 11.93 14.74 -13.63
C MET A 444 12.68 15.88 -14.29
N ALA A 445 13.98 15.73 -14.53
CA ALA A 445 14.74 16.75 -15.21
C ALA A 445 14.33 16.83 -16.69
N VAL A 446 14.08 18.04 -17.18
CA VAL A 446 13.79 18.30 -18.59
C VAL A 446 15.03 18.78 -19.33
N SER A 447 15.84 19.59 -18.65
CA SER A 447 17.20 19.87 -19.10
C SER A 447 18.12 18.66 -18.84
N PRO A 448 19.26 18.52 -19.57
CA PRO A 448 20.18 17.38 -19.39
C PRO A 448 20.58 17.13 -17.94
N GLU A 449 20.77 18.22 -17.19
CA GLU A 449 20.85 18.23 -15.74
C GLU A 449 20.02 19.39 -15.19
N CYS A 450 19.44 19.20 -14.00
CA CYS A 450 18.87 20.26 -13.21
C CYS A 450 19.31 20.12 -11.74
N ARG A 451 19.26 21.25 -11.01
CA ARG A 451 19.51 21.31 -9.58
C ARG A 451 18.33 21.99 -8.91
N TYR A 452 17.76 21.34 -7.91
CA TYR A 452 16.74 21.90 -7.06
C TYR A 452 17.20 21.86 -5.60
N LEU A 453 16.62 22.74 -4.80
CA LEU A 453 16.91 22.90 -3.38
C LEU A 453 15.68 22.47 -2.59
N LEU A 454 15.90 21.66 -1.56
CA LEU A 454 14.87 21.28 -0.60
C LEU A 454 15.09 22.03 0.70
N HIS A 455 14.16 22.90 1.05
CA HIS A 455 14.21 23.73 2.24
C HIS A 455 13.23 23.19 3.29
N PRO A 456 13.70 22.65 4.43
CA PRO A 456 12.81 22.25 5.51
C PRO A 456 12.02 23.46 6.03
N VAL A 457 10.71 23.30 6.24
CA VAL A 457 9.87 24.35 6.83
C VAL A 457 10.06 24.34 8.36
N VAL A 458 10.33 25.51 8.95
CA VAL A 458 10.64 25.64 10.39
C VAL A 458 9.38 25.80 11.24
N ASP A 459 8.36 26.46 10.68
CA ASP A 459 7.04 26.59 11.29
C ASP A 459 6.02 26.20 10.23
N GLU A 460 5.31 25.08 10.42
CA GLU A 460 4.24 24.71 9.48
C GLU A 460 3.19 25.84 9.47
N PRO A 461 2.94 26.48 8.32
CA PRO A 461 1.78 27.35 8.22
C PRO A 461 0.56 26.45 8.44
N THR A 462 -0.19 26.72 9.49
CA THR A 462 -1.49 26.08 9.74
C THR A 462 -2.35 26.23 8.48
N ALA A 463 -2.59 25.10 7.80
CA ALA A 463 -3.41 25.02 6.60
C ALA A 463 -4.90 25.12 6.95
#